data_AF-A0A9X6AAX9-F1
#
_entry.id   AF-A0A9X6AAX9-F1
#
_cell.length_a   1.000
_cell.length_b   1.000
_cell.length_c   1.000
_cell.angle_alpha   90.00
_cell.angle_beta   90.00
_cell.angle_gamma   90.00
#
_symmetry.space_group_name_H-M   'P 1'
#
loop_
_entity.id
_entity.type
_entity.pdbx_description
1 polymer ?
#
loop_
_entity_poly.entity_id
_entity_poly.type
_entity_poly.pdbx_seq_one_letter_code
_entity_poly.pdbx_strand_id
1 'polypeptide(L)'
;IRGWRDATGSGRQIAVGFEGAPGHQAGGIATPLGMGRARGIYDNNPSADSFAGYPLESYRTWGGFDWMTATVGGLWDSLLAEGKPWWITANSDSHQVYTDTAVRGGPDSDFTANGRHTDPVYGGKIDLTQGDYWPGQYS
;
A
#
# COMPACT_ATOMS: atom_id res chain seq x y z
N ILE A 1 7.64 -15.63 -10.38
CA ILE A 1 8.47 -15.04 -9.28
C ILE A 1 9.93 -15.49 -9.35
N ARG A 2 10.26 -16.79 -9.26
CA ARG A 2 11.66 -17.26 -9.34
C ARG A 2 12.41 -16.76 -10.58
N GLY A 3 11.79 -16.86 -11.77
CA GLY A 3 12.39 -16.31 -12.99
C GLY A 3 12.65 -14.79 -12.94
N TRP A 4 11.83 -14.02 -12.21
CA TRP A 4 12.08 -12.60 -11.98
C TRP A 4 13.25 -12.37 -11.03
N ARG A 5 13.36 -13.18 -9.97
CA ARG A 5 14.51 -13.13 -9.08
C ARG A 5 15.82 -13.43 -9.80
N ASP A 6 15.81 -14.45 -10.64
CA ASP A 6 16.98 -14.96 -11.35
C ASP A 6 17.37 -14.06 -12.55
N ALA A 7 16.51 -13.12 -12.94
CA ALA A 7 16.83 -12.13 -13.98
C ALA A 7 17.96 -11.17 -13.57
N THR A 8 18.34 -11.10 -12.30
CA THR A 8 19.49 -10.31 -11.86
C THR A 8 20.77 -11.14 -11.92
N GLY A 9 21.59 -10.92 -12.94
CA GLY A 9 22.89 -11.58 -13.07
C GLY A 9 23.91 -11.11 -12.04
N SER A 10 24.97 -11.90 -11.85
CA SER A 10 26.08 -11.60 -10.92
C SER A 10 26.83 -10.31 -11.25
N GLY A 11 26.85 -9.90 -12.52
CA GLY A 11 27.47 -8.64 -12.97
C GLY A 11 26.61 -7.38 -12.75
N ARG A 12 25.33 -7.53 -12.35
CA ARG A 12 24.44 -6.40 -12.06
C ARG A 12 23.38 -6.82 -11.04
N GLN A 13 23.81 -6.91 -9.79
CA GLN A 13 22.94 -7.20 -8.67
C GLN A 13 22.10 -5.96 -8.32
N ILE A 14 20.79 -6.13 -8.35
CA ILE A 14 19.84 -5.15 -7.82
C ILE A 14 18.99 -5.83 -6.74
N ALA A 15 18.43 -5.04 -5.83
CA ALA A 15 17.42 -5.55 -4.92
C ALA A 15 16.16 -5.94 -5.72
N VAL A 16 15.61 -7.11 -5.46
CA VAL A 16 14.39 -7.61 -6.10
C VAL A 16 13.37 -7.99 -5.04
N GLY A 17 12.21 -7.38 -5.11
CA GLY A 17 11.21 -7.49 -4.08
C GLY A 17 9.82 -7.11 -4.56
N PHE A 18 8.89 -7.11 -3.62
CA PHE A 18 7.61 -6.44 -3.73
C PHE A 18 7.32 -5.70 -2.43
N GLU A 19 6.35 -4.79 -2.49
CA GLU A 19 5.71 -4.24 -1.31
C GLU A 19 5.02 -5.37 -0.55
N GLY A 20 5.47 -5.65 0.68
CA GLY A 20 4.83 -6.65 1.53
C GLY A 20 4.18 -6.09 2.78
N ALA A 21 4.44 -4.82 3.09
CA ALA A 21 3.64 -4.03 4.01
C ALA A 21 3.16 -2.79 3.25
N PRO A 22 1.96 -2.84 2.65
CA PRO A 22 1.44 -1.72 1.88
C PRO A 22 1.22 -0.46 2.70
N GLY A 23 1.08 0.66 2.00
CA GLY A 23 0.58 1.91 2.58
C GLY A 23 -0.83 1.80 3.15
N HIS A 24 -1.50 2.93 3.37
CA HIS A 24 -2.92 2.95 3.79
C HIS A 24 -3.27 2.11 5.04
N GLN A 25 -2.34 1.97 5.99
CA GLN A 25 -2.54 1.13 7.18
C GLN A 25 -3.58 1.68 8.15
N ALA A 26 -3.82 3.00 8.15
CA ALA A 26 -4.87 3.64 8.94
C ALA A 26 -6.28 3.31 8.39
N GLY A 27 -6.38 2.80 7.16
CA GLY A 27 -7.64 2.29 6.59
C GLY A 27 -8.31 1.23 7.48
N GLY A 28 -7.50 0.48 8.25
CA GLY A 28 -7.97 -0.52 9.22
C GLY A 28 -8.60 0.02 10.50
N ILE A 29 -8.56 1.33 10.76
CA ILE A 29 -9.18 1.93 11.96
C ILE A 29 -10.70 1.83 11.82
N ALA A 30 -11.35 1.23 12.82
CA ALA A 30 -12.78 0.96 12.80
C ALA A 30 -13.63 2.24 12.78
N THR A 31 -14.79 2.19 12.13
CA THR A 31 -15.80 3.25 12.23
C THR A 31 -16.34 3.35 13.66
N PRO A 32 -16.71 4.55 14.15
CA PRO A 32 -16.65 5.85 13.46
C PRO A 32 -15.30 6.57 13.58
N LEU A 33 -14.28 5.91 14.16
CA LEU A 33 -12.98 6.54 14.42
C LEU A 33 -12.04 6.54 13.22
N GLY A 34 -12.34 5.77 12.18
CA GLY A 34 -11.53 5.68 10.96
C GLY A 34 -12.34 5.22 9.75
N MET A 35 -11.62 4.85 8.68
CA MET A 35 -12.19 4.46 7.40
C MET A 35 -12.99 3.13 7.45
N GLY A 36 -12.69 2.24 8.39
CA GLY A 36 -13.37 0.95 8.56
C GLY A 36 -13.17 -0.03 7.40
N ARG A 37 -12.00 0.03 6.75
CA ARG A 37 -11.63 -0.79 5.58
C ARG A 37 -10.57 -1.82 5.97
N ALA A 38 -10.12 -2.63 5.02
CA ALA A 38 -8.91 -3.43 5.26
C ALA A 38 -7.67 -2.53 5.41
N ARG A 39 -6.69 -2.95 6.22
CA ARG A 39 -5.35 -2.32 6.20
C ARG A 39 -4.76 -2.43 4.79
N GLY A 40 -4.22 -1.34 4.26
CA GLY A 40 -3.78 -1.29 2.87
C GLY A 40 -4.90 -1.07 1.86
N ILE A 41 -6.17 -1.01 2.29
CA ILE A 41 -7.35 -0.91 1.40
C ILE A 41 -7.42 -2.09 0.41
N TYR A 42 -6.78 -3.22 0.73
CA TYR A 42 -6.90 -4.48 0.00
C TYR A 42 -8.17 -5.22 0.42
N ASP A 43 -9.32 -4.69 0.03
CA ASP A 43 -10.65 -5.26 0.26
C ASP A 43 -11.51 -5.33 -1.02
N ASN A 44 -10.90 -5.11 -2.19
CA ASN A 44 -11.49 -5.32 -3.49
C ASN A 44 -11.58 -6.80 -3.88
N ASN A 45 -12.31 -7.14 -4.94
CA ASN A 45 -12.35 -8.49 -5.52
C ASN A 45 -11.85 -8.47 -6.97
N PRO A 46 -11.36 -9.60 -7.51
CA PRO A 46 -11.01 -9.68 -8.92
C PRO A 46 -12.20 -9.28 -9.81
N SER A 47 -11.89 -8.59 -10.90
CA SER A 47 -12.82 -8.16 -11.95
C SER A 47 -12.48 -8.81 -13.29
N ALA A 48 -13.26 -8.49 -14.34
CA ALA A 48 -12.94 -8.93 -15.70
C ALA A 48 -11.58 -8.41 -16.22
N ASP A 49 -11.08 -7.31 -15.66
CA ASP A 49 -9.78 -6.71 -16.01
C ASP A 49 -8.62 -7.27 -15.18
N SER A 50 -8.91 -8.18 -14.25
CA SER A 50 -7.89 -8.81 -13.41
C SER A 50 -7.15 -9.92 -14.13
N PHE A 51 -5.85 -10.04 -13.85
CA PHE A 51 -5.08 -11.18 -14.33
C PHE A 51 -5.57 -12.48 -13.68
N ALA A 52 -6.13 -13.39 -14.48
CA ALA A 52 -6.77 -14.62 -14.00
C ALA A 52 -5.83 -15.57 -13.22
N GLY A 53 -4.51 -15.43 -13.37
CA GLY A 53 -3.53 -16.24 -12.65
C GLY A 53 -3.27 -15.79 -11.21
N TYR A 54 -3.86 -14.68 -10.76
CA TYR A 54 -3.73 -14.24 -9.37
C TYR A 54 -4.79 -14.87 -8.46
N PRO A 55 -4.37 -15.44 -7.31
CA PRO A 55 -5.30 -16.05 -6.38
C PRO A 55 -6.05 -14.97 -5.58
N LEU A 56 -7.13 -15.32 -4.89
CA LEU A 56 -7.94 -14.35 -4.13
C LEU A 56 -7.12 -13.66 -3.03
N GLU A 57 -6.14 -14.36 -2.47
CA GLU A 57 -5.23 -13.88 -1.45
C GLU A 57 -4.43 -12.66 -1.90
N SER A 58 -4.20 -12.47 -3.22
CA SER A 58 -3.51 -11.28 -3.72
C SER A 58 -4.33 -9.99 -3.58
N TYR A 59 -5.60 -10.08 -3.23
CA TYR A 59 -6.51 -8.94 -3.02
C TYR A 59 -6.76 -8.68 -1.53
N ARG A 60 -5.96 -9.26 -0.63
CA ARG A 60 -6.15 -9.19 0.82
C ARG A 60 -4.83 -8.85 1.52
N THR A 61 -4.95 -8.22 2.69
CA THR A 61 -3.86 -8.15 3.68
C THR A 61 -4.16 -9.03 4.89
N TRP A 62 -3.10 -9.49 5.53
CA TRP A 62 -3.10 -10.34 6.71
C TRP A 62 -2.40 -9.57 7.83
N GLY A 63 -3.19 -8.96 8.70
CA GLY A 63 -2.64 -8.07 9.74
C GLY A 63 -1.97 -6.80 9.21
N GLY A 64 -2.17 -6.46 7.93
CA GLY A 64 -1.51 -5.33 7.27
C GLY A 64 -0.39 -5.71 6.31
N PHE A 65 -0.07 -7.00 6.18
CA PHE A 65 0.96 -7.52 5.27
C PHE A 65 0.34 -8.28 4.09
N ASP A 66 1.02 -8.33 2.96
CA ASP A 66 0.59 -9.15 1.81
C ASP A 66 0.70 -10.65 2.14
N TRP A 67 -0.05 -11.47 1.41
CA TRP A 67 -0.12 -12.92 1.67
C TRP A 67 1.21 -13.67 1.44
N MET A 68 2.08 -13.19 0.56
CA MET A 68 3.38 -13.82 0.32
C MET A 68 4.38 -13.53 1.44
N THR A 69 4.26 -12.38 2.11
CA THR A 69 5.04 -12.04 3.32
C THR A 69 4.46 -12.67 4.58
N ALA A 70 3.13 -12.66 4.74
CA ALA A 70 2.49 -13.08 5.98
C ALA A 70 2.41 -14.60 6.18
N THR A 71 2.62 -15.39 5.13
CA THR A 71 2.50 -16.85 5.18
C THR A 71 3.79 -17.51 5.66
N VAL A 72 3.80 -18.02 6.88
CA VAL A 72 4.88 -18.87 7.41
C VAL A 72 5.00 -20.16 6.59
N GLY A 73 6.20 -20.53 6.20
CA GLY A 73 6.50 -21.63 5.28
C GLY A 73 6.14 -21.32 3.82
N GLY A 74 5.75 -20.08 3.53
CA GLY A 74 5.27 -19.65 2.21
C GLY A 74 6.39 -19.28 1.24
N LEU A 75 6.06 -18.39 0.31
CA LEU A 75 6.96 -17.98 -0.76
C LEU A 75 8.28 -17.42 -0.22
N TRP A 76 8.20 -16.47 0.72
CA TRP A 76 9.39 -15.78 1.24
C TRP A 76 10.38 -16.76 1.88
N ASP A 77 9.87 -17.65 2.75
CA ASP A 77 10.67 -18.72 3.36
C ASP A 77 11.29 -19.66 2.31
N SER A 78 10.53 -20.03 1.27
CA SER A 78 11.07 -20.88 0.18
C SER A 78 12.20 -20.20 -0.59
N LEU A 79 12.10 -18.89 -0.83
CA LEU A 79 13.13 -18.12 -1.51
C LEU A 79 14.41 -18.06 -0.67
N LEU A 80 14.27 -17.79 0.64
CA LEU A 80 15.40 -17.78 1.57
C LEU A 80 16.07 -19.15 1.67
N ALA A 81 15.29 -20.24 1.77
CA ALA A 81 15.80 -21.61 1.81
C ALA A 81 16.53 -22.03 0.52
N GLU A 82 16.10 -21.50 -0.63
CA GLU A 82 16.76 -21.68 -1.93
C GLU A 82 18.03 -20.80 -2.09
N GLY A 83 18.39 -20.01 -1.08
CA GLY A 83 19.50 -19.07 -1.18
C GLY A 83 19.24 -17.93 -2.17
N LYS A 84 17.97 -17.61 -2.42
CA LYS A 84 17.52 -16.54 -3.31
C LYS A 84 17.16 -15.30 -2.49
N PRO A 85 18.02 -14.27 -2.44
CA PRO A 85 17.73 -13.05 -1.68
C PRO A 85 16.43 -12.41 -2.18
N TRP A 86 15.51 -12.07 -1.29
CA TRP A 86 14.27 -11.40 -1.65
C TRP A 86 13.98 -10.31 -0.62
N TRP A 87 13.63 -9.12 -1.09
CA TRP A 87 13.40 -7.97 -0.22
C TRP A 87 11.91 -7.67 -0.12
N ILE A 88 11.45 -7.48 1.10
CA ILE A 88 10.11 -6.96 1.37
C ILE A 88 10.25 -5.47 1.68
N THR A 89 9.52 -4.62 0.96
CA THR A 89 9.46 -3.20 1.27
C THR A 89 8.19 -2.86 2.04
N ALA A 90 8.34 -1.91 2.96
CA ALA A 90 7.24 -1.23 3.62
C ALA A 90 7.24 0.22 3.14
N ASN A 91 6.07 0.74 2.76
CA ASN A 91 5.94 2.14 2.39
C ASN A 91 4.61 2.72 2.91
N SER A 92 4.46 4.03 2.81
CA SER A 92 3.28 4.73 3.33
C SER A 92 2.13 4.81 2.34
N ASP A 93 2.44 4.76 1.04
CA ASP A 93 1.59 5.21 -0.07
C ASP A 93 0.77 6.47 0.28
N SER A 94 1.40 7.41 0.99
CA SER A 94 0.70 8.52 1.63
C SER A 94 0.23 9.54 0.61
N HIS A 95 -1.09 9.71 0.52
CA HIS A 95 -1.80 10.70 -0.27
C HIS A 95 -2.60 11.65 0.62
N GLN A 96 -3.24 11.14 1.68
CA GLN A 96 -4.05 11.89 2.65
C GLN A 96 -3.94 11.24 4.02
N VAL A 97 -3.37 11.97 4.99
CA VAL A 97 -3.03 11.39 6.29
C VAL A 97 -4.23 11.39 7.23
N TYR A 98 -4.44 10.28 7.92
CA TYR A 98 -5.44 10.13 8.97
C TYR A 98 -5.22 11.19 10.06
N THR A 99 -6.30 11.88 10.44
CA THR A 99 -6.31 13.02 11.37
C THR A 99 -5.60 14.29 10.89
N ASP A 100 -5.15 14.35 9.63
CA ASP A 100 -4.66 15.61 9.08
C ASP A 100 -5.80 16.62 8.98
N THR A 101 -5.40 17.89 9.01
CA THR A 101 -6.27 19.06 8.93
C THR A 101 -6.14 19.79 7.61
N ALA A 102 -5.15 19.43 6.79
CA ALA A 102 -5.02 19.96 5.44
C ALA A 102 -6.14 19.42 4.55
N VAL A 103 -6.76 20.32 3.77
CA VAL A 103 -7.75 19.98 2.76
C VAL A 103 -7.15 20.30 1.40
N ARG A 104 -7.39 19.43 0.42
CA ARG A 104 -6.96 19.60 -0.96
C ARG A 104 -7.51 20.90 -1.55
N GLY A 105 -6.61 21.78 -2.00
CA GLY A 105 -6.95 23.04 -2.66
C GLY A 105 -7.52 24.10 -1.72
N GLY A 106 -8.03 25.17 -2.33
CA GLY A 106 -8.81 26.24 -1.69
C GLY A 106 -10.11 26.54 -2.48
N PRO A 107 -10.86 27.60 -2.13
CA PRO A 107 -12.14 27.92 -2.75
C PRO A 107 -12.14 27.99 -4.29
N ASP A 108 -11.00 28.36 -4.88
CA ASP A 108 -10.83 28.52 -6.33
C ASP A 108 -10.13 27.31 -7.00
N SER A 109 -10.03 26.17 -6.31
CA SER A 109 -9.40 24.96 -6.86
C SER A 109 -10.30 24.27 -7.90
N ASP A 110 -9.89 24.29 -9.17
CA ASP A 110 -10.49 23.51 -10.25
C ASP A 110 -9.42 22.69 -11.00
N PHE A 111 -9.41 21.37 -10.83
CA PHE A 111 -8.43 20.49 -11.49
C PHE A 111 -8.67 20.37 -12.99
N THR A 112 -9.94 20.33 -13.43
CA THR A 112 -10.28 20.14 -14.85
C THR A 112 -9.88 21.37 -15.66
N ALA A 113 -10.08 22.58 -15.11
CA ALA A 113 -9.68 23.81 -15.76
C ALA A 113 -8.16 24.07 -15.70
N ASN A 114 -7.53 23.79 -14.56
CA ASN A 114 -6.14 24.22 -14.30
C ASN A 114 -5.10 23.10 -14.48
N GLY A 115 -5.51 21.84 -14.60
CA GLY A 115 -4.63 20.67 -14.61
C GLY A 115 -3.92 20.39 -13.28
N ARG A 116 -4.30 21.11 -12.21
CA ARG A 116 -3.77 20.97 -10.84
C ARG A 116 -4.77 21.52 -9.84
N HIS A 117 -4.64 21.10 -8.58
CA HIS A 117 -5.26 21.79 -7.46
C HIS A 117 -4.44 23.02 -7.08
N THR A 118 -5.10 24.02 -6.48
CA THR A 118 -4.40 25.11 -5.80
C THR A 118 -3.73 24.59 -4.52
N ASP A 119 -2.95 25.44 -3.86
CA ASP A 119 -2.29 25.09 -2.61
C ASP A 119 -3.32 24.63 -1.56
N PRO A 120 -2.97 23.63 -0.73
CA PRO A 120 -3.87 23.13 0.29
C PRO A 120 -4.18 24.20 1.34
N VAL A 121 -5.40 24.17 1.86
CA VAL A 121 -5.86 25.06 2.93
C VAL A 121 -6.11 24.30 4.22
N TYR A 122 -6.17 25.03 5.33
CA TYR A 122 -6.52 24.46 6.63
C TYR A 122 -8.04 24.25 6.73
N GLY A 123 -8.46 23.02 7.03
CA GLY A 123 -9.86 22.61 7.09
C GLY A 123 -10.57 22.86 8.43
N GLY A 124 -9.86 23.33 9.47
CA GLY A 124 -10.46 23.62 10.78
C GLY A 124 -10.85 22.41 11.63
N LYS A 125 -10.62 21.19 11.14
CA LYS A 125 -10.95 19.93 11.80
C LYS A 125 -10.05 18.81 11.29
N ILE A 126 -9.94 17.75 12.07
CA ILE A 126 -9.27 16.51 11.64
C ILE A 126 -10.16 15.72 10.67
N ASP A 127 -9.55 15.05 9.72
CA ASP A 127 -10.24 14.11 8.82
C ASP A 127 -10.02 12.65 9.28
N LEU A 128 -11.10 12.01 9.71
CA LEU A 128 -11.10 10.60 10.16
C LEU A 128 -11.40 9.62 9.01
N THR A 129 -11.67 10.11 7.81
CA THR A 129 -12.04 9.28 6.66
C THR A 129 -10.83 8.82 5.85
N GLN A 130 -9.65 9.34 6.16
CA GLN A 130 -8.41 9.05 5.44
C GLN A 130 -7.70 7.81 5.97
N GLY A 131 -7.01 7.12 5.08
CA GLY A 131 -6.43 5.79 5.33
C GLY A 131 -4.94 5.78 5.63
N ASP A 132 -4.25 6.92 5.61
CA ASP A 132 -2.78 6.91 5.49
C ASP A 132 -2.13 7.33 6.80
N TYR A 133 -0.93 6.82 7.03
CA TYR A 133 -0.04 7.36 8.05
C TYR A 133 1.10 8.12 7.39
N TRP A 134 1.74 9.01 8.13
CA TRP A 134 2.95 9.67 7.65
C TRP A 134 4.05 8.64 7.35
N PRO A 135 4.95 8.90 6.39
CA PRO A 135 6.13 8.08 6.18
C PRO A 135 6.89 7.82 7.50
N GLY A 136 7.14 6.55 7.81
CA GLY A 136 7.80 6.11 9.04
C GLY A 136 6.88 5.90 10.24
N GLN A 137 5.60 6.29 10.16
CA GLN A 137 4.58 5.86 11.11
C GLN A 137 4.02 4.52 10.63
N TYR A 138 4.54 3.43 11.19
CA TYR A 138 4.05 2.09 10.93
C TYR A 138 2.99 1.70 11.96
N SER A 139 1.99 0.93 11.52
CA SER A 139 0.96 0.31 12.34
C SER A 139 1.44 -0.96 13.04
#